data_AF-A0A5C0DRC7-F1
#
_entry.id   AF-A0A5C0DRC7-F1
#
_cell.length_a   1.000
_cell.length_b   1.000
_cell.length_c   1.000
_cell.angle_alpha   90.00
_cell.angle_beta   90.00
_cell.angle_gamma   90.00
#
_symmetry.space_group_name_H-M   'P 1'
#
loop_
_entity.id
_entity.type
_entity.pdbx_description
1 polymer ?
#
loop_
_entity_poly.entity_id
_entity_poly.type
_entity_poly.pdbx_seq_one_letter_code
_entity_poly.pdbx_strand_id
1 'polypeptide(L)'
;MSQSIHFARLKYFSEEFTKDRNYGDILHELKKILGKEENIDETLDGKFTEDIELKYPSLNAYDKIQEFLKTGSEIQLHSRSRFYFVNEEIWKVIEEAIFRESKQIKMKEDFFDLAEDYITIKGYFNKKMLVFDAS
;
A
#
# COMPACT_ATOMS: atom_id res chain seq x y z
N MET A 1 8.93 -18.26 -7.04
CA MET A 1 8.94 -17.42 -5.82
C MET A 1 7.71 -16.53 -5.95
N SER A 2 6.69 -16.72 -5.11
CA SER A 2 5.52 -15.83 -5.10
C SER A 2 5.94 -14.55 -4.41
N GLN A 3 6.00 -13.45 -5.15
CA GLN A 3 6.17 -12.14 -4.52
C GLN A 3 4.87 -11.79 -3.78
N SER A 4 5.02 -11.30 -2.56
CA SER A 4 3.92 -10.95 -1.68
C SER A 4 3.81 -9.44 -1.59
N ILE A 5 2.61 -8.94 -1.37
CA ILE A 5 2.39 -7.52 -1.15
C ILE A 5 2.38 -7.27 0.34
N HIS A 6 3.30 -6.43 0.80
CA HIS A 6 3.35 -6.00 2.19
C HIS A 6 2.79 -4.59 2.29
N PHE A 7 1.72 -4.44 3.06
CA PHE A 7 1.08 -3.15 3.26
C PHE A 7 1.71 -2.41 4.43
N ALA A 8 1.88 -1.10 4.26
CA ALA A 8 2.30 -0.20 5.32
C ALA A 8 1.45 1.08 5.31
N ARG A 9 1.37 1.73 6.46
CA ARG A 9 0.73 3.05 6.59
C ARG A 9 1.77 4.16 6.54
N LEU A 10 1.42 5.27 5.94
CA LEU A 10 2.17 6.51 6.04
C LEU A 10 1.98 7.12 7.43
N LYS A 11 3.08 7.40 8.13
CA LYS A 11 3.11 8.09 9.43
C LYS A 11 3.34 9.60 9.29
N TYR A 12 3.94 10.00 8.17
CA TYR A 12 4.46 11.35 8.00
C TYR A 12 3.35 12.42 7.90
N PHE A 13 2.18 12.05 7.40
CA PHE A 13 1.02 12.94 7.33
C PHE A 13 -0.05 12.53 8.34
N SER A 14 -0.73 13.52 8.93
CA SER A 14 -1.90 13.27 9.77
C SER A 14 -3.15 13.05 8.92
N GLU A 15 -4.15 12.40 9.50
CA GLU A 15 -5.45 12.19 8.85
C GLU A 15 -6.12 13.53 8.49
N GLU A 16 -5.98 14.55 9.33
CA GLU A 16 -6.49 15.91 9.07
C GLU A 16 -5.85 16.52 7.83
N PHE A 17 -4.54 16.29 7.62
CA PHE A 17 -3.85 16.80 6.44
C PHE A 17 -4.34 16.15 5.15
N THR A 18 -4.61 14.84 5.17
CA THR A 18 -4.98 14.07 3.98
C THR A 18 -6.47 14.11 3.66
N LYS A 19 -7.32 14.45 4.62
CA LYS A 19 -8.79 14.40 4.50
C LYS A 19 -9.33 15.10 3.26
N ASP A 20 -8.94 16.35 3.04
CA ASP A 20 -9.47 17.22 1.98
C ASP A 20 -8.60 17.27 0.71
N ARG A 21 -7.51 16.49 0.68
CA ARG A 21 -6.60 16.40 -0.47
C ARG A 21 -6.94 15.20 -1.33
N ASN A 22 -6.64 15.28 -2.62
CA ASN A 22 -6.70 14.11 -3.49
C ASN A 22 -5.41 13.26 -3.38
N TYR A 23 -5.43 12.05 -3.92
CA TYR A 23 -4.27 11.14 -3.89
C TYR A 23 -3.05 11.69 -4.62
N GLY A 24 -3.25 12.40 -5.74
CA GLY A 24 -2.17 13.00 -6.53
C GLY A 24 -1.41 14.08 -5.78
N ASP A 25 -2.12 14.96 -5.06
CA ASP A 25 -1.52 16.03 -4.27
C ASP A 25 -0.66 15.47 -3.13
N ILE A 26 -1.15 14.43 -2.45
CA ILE A 26 -0.43 13.76 -1.36
C ILE A 26 0.85 13.11 -1.91
N LEU A 27 0.74 12.38 -3.02
CA LEU A 27 1.87 11.73 -3.67
C LEU A 27 2.91 12.74 -4.15
N HIS A 28 2.47 13.86 -4.73
CA HIS A 28 3.36 14.94 -5.16
C HIS A 28 4.15 15.53 -3.97
N GLU A 29 3.49 15.79 -2.84
CA GLU A 29 4.17 16.28 -1.63
C GLU A 29 5.16 15.24 -1.08
N LEU A 30 4.78 13.95 -1.00
CA LEU A 30 5.68 12.87 -0.58
C LEU A 30 6.94 12.83 -1.45
N LYS A 31 6.78 12.86 -2.78
CA LYS A 31 7.91 12.86 -3.72
C LYS A 31 8.82 14.06 -3.53
N LYS A 32 8.25 15.24 -3.30
CA LYS A 32 9.01 16.48 -3.05
C LYS A 32 9.81 16.42 -1.75
N ILE A 33 9.27 15.78 -0.71
CA ILE A 33 9.95 15.60 0.56
C ILE A 33 11.06 14.55 0.41
N LEU A 34 10.74 13.36 -0.11
CA LEU A 34 11.69 12.28 -0.31
C LEU A 34 12.82 12.63 -1.27
N GLY A 35 12.56 13.48 -2.28
CA GLY A 35 13.60 13.97 -3.19
C GLY A 35 14.68 14.84 -2.53
N LYS A 36 14.51 15.22 -1.26
CA LYS A 36 15.52 15.95 -0.46
C LYS A 36 16.30 15.04 0.48
N GLU A 37 15.94 13.77 0.58
CA GLU A 37 16.52 12.81 1.52
C GLU A 37 17.67 12.04 0.86
N GLU A 38 18.78 11.86 1.57
CA GLU A 38 19.96 11.14 1.05
C GLU A 38 19.83 9.61 1.23
N ASN A 39 19.26 9.18 2.37
CA ASN A 39 19.05 7.78 2.75
C ASN A 39 17.57 7.40 2.68
N ILE A 40 17.09 7.11 1.47
CA ILE A 40 15.67 6.86 1.18
C ILE A 40 15.10 5.69 1.99
N ASP A 41 15.78 4.54 2.03
CA ASP A 41 15.27 3.34 2.70
C ASP A 41 15.17 3.53 4.22
N GLU A 42 16.22 4.10 4.85
CA GLU A 42 16.19 4.41 6.29
C GLU A 42 15.11 5.44 6.64
N THR A 43 14.93 6.46 5.80
CA THR A 43 13.89 7.47 6.01
C THR A 43 12.50 6.85 5.86
N LEU A 44 12.31 5.95 4.88
CA LEU A 44 11.04 5.25 4.69
C LEU A 44 10.72 4.37 5.89
N ASP A 45 11.58 3.39 6.18
CA ASP A 45 11.37 2.40 7.24
C ASP A 45 11.32 3.01 8.65
N GLY A 46 12.08 4.08 8.89
CA GLY A 46 12.18 4.69 10.22
C GLY A 46 11.15 5.77 10.50
N LYS A 47 10.80 6.59 9.49
CA LYS A 47 10.06 7.85 9.72
C LYS A 47 8.74 7.94 8.94
N PHE A 48 8.66 7.36 7.75
CA PHE A 48 7.53 7.59 6.85
C PHE A 48 6.53 6.45 6.86
N THR A 49 6.97 5.21 7.04
CA THR A 49 6.09 4.04 6.96
C THR A 49 6.08 3.28 8.28
N GLU A 50 5.00 2.54 8.49
CA GLU A 50 4.86 1.55 9.55
C GLU A 50 4.05 0.39 9.00
N ASP A 51 4.57 -0.81 9.18
CA ASP A 51 3.97 -2.02 8.65
C ASP A 51 2.55 -2.22 9.23
N ILE A 52 1.65 -2.65 8.37
CA ILE A 52 0.31 -3.05 8.79
C ILE A 52 0.36 -4.56 9.01
N GLU A 53 0.23 -4.98 10.26
CA GLU A 53 0.13 -6.40 10.61
C GLU A 53 -1.20 -6.96 10.10
N LEU A 54 -1.11 -7.91 9.16
CA LEU A 54 -2.24 -8.62 8.58
C LEU A 54 -2.31 -10.04 9.15
N LYS A 55 -3.52 -10.52 9.38
CA LYS A 55 -3.78 -11.88 9.89
C LYS A 55 -3.73 -12.91 8.78
N TYR A 56 -4.28 -12.56 7.62
CA TYR A 56 -4.30 -13.38 6.43
C TYR A 56 -2.99 -13.20 5.67
N PRO A 57 -2.13 -14.24 5.61
CA PRO A 57 -0.70 -14.07 5.31
C PRO A 57 -0.40 -13.83 3.83
N SER A 58 -1.35 -14.02 2.92
CA SER A 58 -1.06 -14.01 1.48
C SER A 58 -2.17 -13.33 0.71
N LEU A 59 -2.01 -12.04 0.47
CA LEU A 59 -2.82 -11.29 -0.48
C LEU A 59 -2.10 -11.30 -1.82
N ASN A 60 -2.37 -12.31 -2.64
CA ASN A 60 -1.74 -12.53 -3.94
C ASN A 60 -2.41 -11.65 -5.01
N ALA A 61 -2.27 -10.33 -4.87
CA ALA A 61 -2.63 -9.38 -5.92
C ALA A 61 -1.49 -9.14 -6.93
N TYR A 62 -0.37 -9.84 -6.75
CA TYR A 62 0.89 -9.54 -7.42
C TYR A 62 0.79 -9.60 -8.95
N ASP A 63 0.22 -10.67 -9.52
CA ASP A 63 0.13 -10.85 -10.98
C ASP A 63 -0.54 -9.66 -11.69
N LYS A 64 -1.50 -9.00 -11.04
CA LYS A 64 -2.19 -7.83 -11.61
C LYS A 64 -1.50 -6.51 -11.29
N ILE A 65 -0.85 -6.42 -10.13
CA ILE A 65 -0.17 -5.19 -9.71
C ILE A 65 1.19 -5.05 -10.40
N GLN A 66 1.80 -6.14 -10.85
CA GLN A 66 3.05 -6.17 -11.62
C GLN A 66 3.12 -5.13 -12.75
N GLU A 67 2.01 -4.90 -13.46
CA GLU A 67 1.97 -3.93 -14.57
C GLU A 67 2.29 -2.49 -14.11
N PHE A 68 2.04 -2.20 -12.84
CA PHE A 68 2.26 -0.91 -12.17
C PHE A 68 3.61 -0.84 -11.41
N LEU A 69 4.25 -1.99 -11.15
CA LEU A 69 5.51 -2.13 -10.42
C LEU A 69 6.73 -1.93 -11.32
N LYS A 70 6.80 -0.78 -11.96
CA LYS A 70 7.96 -0.37 -12.75
C LYS A 70 8.76 0.67 -11.97
N THR A 71 10.08 0.58 -12.02
CA THR A 71 10.95 1.66 -11.51
C THR A 71 10.63 2.95 -12.27
N GLY A 72 10.40 4.04 -11.53
CA GLY A 72 9.94 5.32 -12.08
C GLY A 72 8.44 5.39 -12.35
N SER A 73 7.64 4.42 -11.89
CA SER A 73 6.18 4.52 -12.02
C SER A 73 5.64 5.74 -11.30
N GLU A 74 4.50 6.24 -11.77
CA GLU A 74 3.87 7.43 -11.20
C GLU A 74 3.56 7.26 -9.72
N ILE A 75 3.28 6.03 -9.28
CA ILE A 75 2.96 5.68 -7.89
C ILE A 75 4.19 5.39 -7.01
N GLN A 76 5.39 5.21 -7.59
CA GLN A 76 6.59 4.95 -6.80
C GLN A 76 6.97 6.20 -5.99
N LEU A 77 7.18 6.06 -4.69
CA LEU A 77 7.45 7.21 -3.81
C LEU A 77 8.78 7.93 -4.13
N HIS A 78 9.78 7.17 -4.55
CA HIS A 78 11.09 7.67 -4.98
C HIS A 78 11.75 6.61 -5.88
N SER A 79 12.63 6.99 -6.82
CA SER A 79 13.25 6.04 -7.76
C SER A 79 14.04 4.91 -7.07
N ARG A 80 14.58 5.20 -5.88
CA ARG A 80 15.30 4.27 -5.01
C ARG A 80 14.42 3.58 -3.95
N SER A 81 13.14 3.95 -3.84
CA SER A 81 12.21 3.40 -2.84
C SER A 81 11.64 2.07 -3.29
N ARG A 82 11.54 1.12 -2.36
CA ARG A 82 10.75 -0.12 -2.53
C ARG A 82 9.23 0.08 -2.37
N PHE A 83 8.81 1.20 -1.78
CA PHE A 83 7.41 1.50 -1.51
C PHE A 83 6.71 2.24 -2.66
N TYR A 84 5.46 1.87 -2.87
CA TYR A 84 4.52 2.43 -3.83
C TYR A 84 3.28 2.97 -3.10
N PHE A 85 2.78 4.12 -3.56
CA PHE A 85 1.57 4.74 -3.02
C PHE A 85 0.32 4.13 -3.63
N VAL A 86 -0.68 3.83 -2.79
CA VAL A 86 -1.95 3.28 -3.26
C VAL A 86 -2.91 4.42 -3.60
N ASN A 87 -3.05 4.70 -4.89
CA ASN A 87 -4.09 5.57 -5.43
C ASN A 87 -5.35 4.76 -5.80
N GLU A 88 -6.37 5.44 -6.35
CA GLU A 88 -7.65 4.81 -6.71
C GLU A 88 -7.53 3.70 -7.76
N GLU A 89 -6.59 3.82 -8.71
CA GLU A 89 -6.39 2.83 -9.77
C GLU A 89 -5.82 1.54 -9.18
N ILE A 90 -4.77 1.66 -8.37
CA ILE A 90 -4.14 0.51 -7.70
C ILE A 90 -5.09 -0.12 -6.69
N TRP A 91 -5.87 0.68 -5.97
CA TRP A 91 -6.85 0.17 -5.03
C TRP A 91 -7.87 -0.75 -5.69
N LYS A 92 -8.37 -0.42 -6.88
CA LYS A 92 -9.30 -1.30 -7.62
C LYS A 92 -8.67 -2.66 -7.92
N VAL A 93 -7.39 -2.66 -8.30
CA VAL A 93 -6.66 -3.90 -8.59
C VAL A 93 -6.49 -4.76 -7.33
N ILE A 94 -6.11 -4.13 -6.21
CA ILE A 94 -6.00 -4.79 -4.90
C ILE A 94 -7.36 -5.35 -4.47
N GLU A 95 -8.41 -4.53 -4.50
CA GLU A 95 -9.76 -4.90 -4.07
C GLU A 95 -10.30 -6.09 -4.88
N GLU A 96 -10.08 -6.10 -6.20
CA GLU A 96 -10.44 -7.23 -7.05
C GLU A 96 -9.68 -8.51 -6.69
N ALA A 97 -8.39 -8.40 -6.32
CA ALA A 97 -7.59 -9.55 -5.93
C ALA A 97 -8.09 -10.14 -4.60
N ILE A 98 -8.32 -9.31 -3.59
CA ILE A 98 -8.92 -9.69 -2.30
C ILE A 98 -10.26 -10.41 -2.53
N PHE A 99 -11.11 -9.85 -3.38
CA PHE A 99 -12.41 -10.44 -3.68
C PHE A 99 -12.33 -11.77 -4.44
N ARG A 100 -11.28 -11.99 -5.24
CA ARG A 100 -11.06 -13.29 -5.90
C ARG A 100 -10.57 -14.33 -4.90
N GLU A 101 -9.67 -13.96 -4.01
CA GLU A 101 -9.15 -14.85 -2.97
C GLU A 101 -10.25 -15.26 -1.99
N SER A 102 -11.09 -14.31 -1.56
CA SER A 102 -12.18 -14.60 -0.61
C SER A 102 -13.16 -15.66 -1.12
N LYS A 103 -13.34 -15.81 -2.44
CA LYS A 103 -14.15 -16.86 -3.06
C LYS A 103 -13.53 -18.26 -3.02
N GLN A 104 -12.21 -18.33 -2.83
CA GLN A 104 -11.46 -19.58 -2.80
C GLN A 104 -11.25 -20.09 -1.37
N ILE A 105 -11.43 -19.23 -0.38
CA ILE A 105 -11.33 -19.59 1.04
C ILE A 105 -12.43 -20.58 1.41
N LYS A 106 -12.03 -21.69 2.03
CA LYS A 106 -12.94 -22.74 2.51
C LYS A 106 -13.16 -22.71 4.01
N MET A 107 -12.16 -22.26 4.77
CA MET A 107 -12.23 -22.19 6.22
C MET A 107 -12.86 -20.88 6.65
N LYS A 108 -13.72 -20.93 7.66
CA LYS A 108 -14.49 -19.78 8.11
C LYS A 108 -13.58 -18.75 8.79
N GLU A 109 -12.61 -19.25 9.54
CA GLU A 109 -11.60 -18.49 10.27
C GLU A 109 -10.78 -17.65 9.29
N ASP A 110 -10.20 -18.28 8.27
CA ASP A 110 -9.45 -17.62 7.18
C ASP A 110 -10.26 -16.51 6.50
N PHE A 111 -11.57 -16.72 6.30
CA PHE A 111 -12.45 -15.72 5.68
C PHE A 111 -12.64 -14.50 6.58
N PHE A 112 -12.79 -14.71 7.89
CA PHE A 112 -12.89 -13.62 8.85
C PHE A 112 -11.58 -12.85 8.95
N ASP A 113 -10.44 -13.54 9.01
CA ASP A 113 -9.13 -12.90 9.04
C ASP A 113 -8.92 -12.02 7.79
N LEU A 114 -9.24 -12.53 6.59
CA LEU A 114 -9.18 -11.73 5.36
C LEU A 114 -10.14 -10.52 5.39
N ALA A 115 -11.34 -10.69 5.94
CA ALA A 115 -12.32 -9.61 6.01
C ALA A 115 -11.89 -8.49 6.98
N GLU A 116 -11.30 -8.85 8.12
CA GLU A 116 -10.73 -7.90 9.07
C GLU A 116 -9.53 -7.14 8.48
N ASP A 117 -8.65 -7.84 7.78
CA ASP A 117 -7.53 -7.24 7.07
C ASP A 117 -8.01 -6.27 5.98
N TYR A 118 -9.00 -6.66 5.18
CA TYR A 118 -9.61 -5.78 4.18
C TYR A 118 -10.13 -4.48 4.80
N ILE A 119 -10.86 -4.56 5.91
CA ILE A 119 -11.38 -3.38 6.61
C ILE A 119 -10.24 -2.48 7.07
N THR A 120 -9.18 -3.07 7.61
CA THR A 120 -7.99 -2.36 8.10
C THR A 120 -7.29 -1.61 6.97
N ILE A 121 -6.94 -2.32 5.90
CA ILE A 121 -6.25 -1.76 4.73
C ILE A 121 -7.13 -0.69 4.05
N LYS A 122 -8.43 -0.96 3.87
CA LYS A 122 -9.39 0.00 3.30
C LYS A 122 -9.51 1.26 4.15
N GLY A 123 -9.41 1.14 5.47
CA GLY A 123 -9.36 2.28 6.39
C GLY A 123 -8.20 3.23 6.07
N TYR A 124 -6.98 2.69 5.91
CA TYR A 124 -5.82 3.49 5.54
C TYR A 124 -5.88 4.01 4.11
N PHE A 125 -6.43 3.23 3.18
CA PHE A 125 -6.68 3.69 1.81
C PHE A 125 -7.60 4.92 1.81
N ASN A 126 -8.77 4.86 2.45
CA ASN A 126 -9.71 5.97 2.51
C ASN A 126 -9.11 7.24 3.14
N LYS A 127 -8.17 7.06 4.07
CA LYS A 127 -7.38 8.14 4.70
C LYS A 127 -6.21 8.62 3.83
N LYS A 128 -6.00 8.01 2.66
CA LYS A 128 -4.92 8.31 1.69
C LYS A 128 -3.53 8.13 2.31
N MET A 129 -3.42 7.14 3.18
CA MET A 129 -2.23 6.83 3.96
C MET A 129 -1.72 5.42 3.68
N LEU A 130 -2.22 4.76 2.64
CA LEU A 130 -1.82 3.39 2.32
C LEU A 130 -0.67 3.37 1.30
N VAL A 131 0.37 2.63 1.64
CA VAL A 131 1.47 2.28 0.74
C VAL A 131 1.68 0.77 0.78
N PHE A 132 2.42 0.24 -0.17
CA PHE A 132 2.83 -1.16 -0.15
C PHE A 132 4.23 -1.34 -0.74
N ASP A 133 4.88 -2.42 -0.34
CA ASP A 133 6.02 -2.99 -1.06
C ASP A 133 5.59 -4.29 -1.75
N ALA A 134 6.31 -4.64 -2.82
CA ALA A 134 6.19 -5.93 -3.48
C ALA A 134 7.55 -6.62 -3.40
N SER A 135 7.67 -7.65 -2.55
CA SER A 135 8.91 -8.38 -2.28
C SER A 135 8.78 -9.90 -2.41
#